data_AF-X0JDE8-F1
#
_entry.id   AF-X0JDE8-F1
#
_cell.length_a   1.000
_cell.length_b   1.000
_cell.length_c   1.000
_cell.angle_alpha   90.00
_cell.angle_beta   90.00
_cell.angle_gamma   90.00
#
_symmetry.space_group_name_H-M   'P 1'
#
loop_
_entity.id
_entity.type
_entity.pdbx_description
1 polymer ?
#
loop_
_entity_poly.entity_id
_entity_poly.type
_entity_poly.pdbx_seq_one_letter_code
_entity_poly.pdbx_strand_id
1 'polypeptide(L)'
;MGSPWFTRSDEHNPKNQDHQNNSGNPVEVGMAAETKDIYRKSSWDPWQEWTEEEIGVDGRSSQASAKYALIVRREKEHGEIDESVLSLHSITVQSPLLKKILGPVFKGYKGIKPNLKKLEFHAPFREFFYRWDEFTQADPRNDSADSSEECSHYKLLADIIHAEIKPRIEQASDLLNNGVISFDYVWTLFEPDIEVYTTVEGRDRLFRLSSSNYSKTPDGTVAYVLCARFIDTDGDTFGYTETTLNILPFENVKPILELEVIPARLCPHLDEVKDRLVQRGRVFESLKGIHHRTYSGMYSLSSTASGIPKQRHVTNERIIIDCRTFLWFNCSTSGPLQPLEAPKSFTFRSNDLYHDKLVDSLAHRSLPAKPYATIVSSNGSQNSNISNKVLSESQYALCTNVVKGFCLKTKEWGLFDIELIKDVLWSSTAFDQLVLPHDYKRIIQAFVGAQMSGLDNFDDVIKGKGNASKMK
;
A
#
# COMPACT_ATOMS: atom_id res chain seq x y z
N MET A 1 90.00 22.48 -10.21
CA MET A 1 90.96 21.98 -11.21
C MET A 1 91.44 20.61 -10.74
N GLY A 2 91.32 19.58 -11.58
CA GLY A 2 91.78 18.22 -11.28
C GLY A 2 90.76 17.14 -11.67
N SER A 3 90.53 16.97 -12.96
CA SER A 3 89.98 15.75 -13.59
C SER A 3 91.11 14.69 -13.71
N PRO A 4 90.98 13.61 -14.53
CA PRO A 4 90.02 12.49 -14.62
C PRO A 4 90.78 11.12 -14.52
N TRP A 5 90.13 9.95 -14.57
CA TRP A 5 90.02 8.95 -15.66
C TRP A 5 89.71 7.60 -14.93
N PHE A 6 88.96 6.57 -15.38
CA PHE A 6 88.82 5.91 -16.68
C PHE A 6 87.50 5.09 -16.72
N THR A 7 87.11 4.69 -17.93
CA THR A 7 85.86 4.12 -18.44
C THR A 7 85.54 2.63 -18.16
N ARG A 8 84.24 2.36 -17.93
CA ARG A 8 83.29 1.46 -18.67
C ARG A 8 83.62 -0.04 -18.83
N SER A 9 82.73 -0.91 -18.33
CA SER A 9 81.87 -1.85 -19.11
C SER A 9 81.38 -3.05 -18.28
N ASP A 10 80.08 -3.30 -18.41
CA ASP A 10 79.33 -4.56 -18.45
C ASP A 10 79.36 -5.62 -17.33
N GLU A 11 78.12 -6.06 -17.07
CA GLU A 11 77.67 -7.43 -16.78
C GLU A 11 77.52 -7.95 -15.32
N HIS A 12 76.44 -8.74 -15.18
CA HIS A 12 76.09 -9.69 -14.13
C HIS A 12 75.33 -9.20 -12.88
N ASN A 13 74.00 -9.17 -13.03
CA ASN A 13 73.05 -9.56 -11.97
C ASN A 13 73.19 -11.07 -11.72
N PRO A 14 73.39 -11.52 -10.46
CA PRO A 14 72.30 -12.28 -9.85
C PRO A 14 72.18 -12.15 -8.30
N LYS A 15 70.94 -12.37 -7.83
CA LYS A 15 70.50 -12.82 -6.49
C LYS A 15 70.39 -11.77 -5.36
N ASN A 16 69.15 -11.45 -5.01
CA ASN A 16 68.64 -11.45 -3.64
C ASN A 16 67.12 -11.70 -3.71
N GLN A 17 66.72 -12.96 -3.52
CA GLN A 17 66.11 -13.47 -2.29
C GLN A 17 64.64 -13.04 -2.13
N ASP A 18 63.78 -13.92 -2.61
CA ASP A 18 62.35 -13.97 -2.36
C ASP A 18 62.06 -14.00 -0.85
N HIS A 19 61.51 -12.91 -0.32
CA HIS A 19 60.67 -12.99 0.88
C HIS A 19 59.24 -13.27 0.45
N GLN A 20 58.76 -14.42 0.92
CA GLN A 20 57.46 -15.02 0.66
C GLN A 20 56.31 -14.02 0.85
N ASN A 21 55.55 -13.84 -0.22
CA ASN A 21 54.17 -13.38 -0.17
C ASN A 21 53.37 -14.35 0.73
N ASN A 22 53.05 -13.90 1.95
CA ASN A 22 52.09 -14.58 2.80
C ASN A 22 50.70 -14.36 2.18
N SER A 23 50.22 -15.36 1.45
CA SER A 23 48.88 -15.43 0.90
C SER A 23 47.86 -15.36 2.02
N GLY A 24 47.24 -14.20 2.22
CA GLY A 24 46.12 -14.02 3.13
C GLY A 24 44.97 -14.96 2.72
N ASN A 25 44.51 -15.77 3.67
CA ASN A 25 43.31 -16.58 3.51
C ASN A 25 42.13 -15.71 3.03
N PRO A 26 41.23 -16.21 2.18
CA PRO A 26 40.02 -15.49 1.81
C PRO A 26 39.21 -15.21 3.07
N VAL A 27 39.10 -13.92 3.41
CA VAL A 27 38.38 -13.48 4.62
C VAL A 27 36.90 -13.78 4.42
N GLU A 28 36.33 -14.64 5.26
CA GLU A 28 34.90 -14.93 5.23
C GLU A 28 34.08 -13.67 5.56
N VAL A 29 33.10 -13.38 4.71
CA VAL A 29 32.30 -12.15 4.77
C VAL A 29 31.46 -12.15 6.04
N GLY A 30 31.58 -11.09 6.85
CA GLY A 30 30.76 -10.85 8.04
C GLY A 30 31.13 -11.68 9.29
N MET A 31 32.28 -12.35 9.29
CA MET A 31 32.71 -13.21 10.40
C MET A 31 33.62 -12.52 11.43
N ALA A 32 34.14 -11.31 11.14
CA ALA A 32 34.82 -10.52 12.16
C ALA A 32 33.79 -9.89 13.11
N ALA A 33 33.89 -10.18 14.41
CA ALA A 33 33.07 -9.61 15.48
C ALA A 33 33.44 -8.14 15.77
N GLU A 34 33.39 -7.31 14.74
CA GLU A 34 33.74 -5.89 14.77
C GLU A 34 32.72 -5.10 13.93
N THR A 35 32.50 -3.84 14.29
CA THR A 35 31.66 -2.89 13.55
C THR A 35 32.54 -2.00 12.67
N LYS A 36 32.09 -1.70 11.44
CA LYS A 36 32.70 -0.66 10.61
C LYS A 36 31.78 0.54 10.50
N ASP A 37 32.19 1.67 11.08
CA ASP A 37 31.50 2.96 10.95
C ASP A 37 31.92 3.66 9.64
N ILE A 38 30.93 4.19 8.92
CA ILE A 38 31.12 5.05 7.74
C ILE A 38 30.20 6.27 7.83
N TYR A 39 30.66 7.40 7.27
CA TYR A 39 30.09 8.72 7.52
C TYR A 39 29.78 9.46 6.21
N ARG A 40 28.82 10.40 6.23
CA ARG A 40 28.63 11.39 5.16
C ARG A 40 28.12 12.73 5.72
N LYS A 41 28.43 13.84 5.05
CA LYS A 41 28.05 15.19 5.50
C LYS A 41 26.67 15.62 5.01
N SER A 42 26.26 15.15 3.83
CA SER A 42 24.95 15.43 3.23
C SER A 42 24.44 14.20 2.46
N SER A 43 23.14 14.17 2.17
CA SER A 43 22.50 13.10 1.37
C SER A 43 23.08 12.95 -0.03
N TRP A 44 23.73 14.01 -0.54
CA TRP A 44 24.37 14.07 -1.86
C TRP A 44 25.83 13.62 -1.85
N ASP A 45 26.44 13.45 -0.67
CA ASP A 45 27.84 13.06 -0.54
C ASP A 45 28.01 11.53 -0.54
N PRO A 46 29.11 11.01 -1.11
CA PRO A 46 29.45 9.59 -0.99
C PRO A 46 29.79 9.24 0.46
N TRP A 47 29.53 7.99 0.86
CA TRP A 47 29.95 7.45 2.16
C TRP A 47 31.47 7.36 2.25
N GLN A 48 32.05 7.87 3.33
CA GLN A 48 33.50 7.95 3.57
C GLN A 48 33.89 7.29 4.90
N GLU A 49 35.11 6.75 4.96
CA GLU A 49 35.73 6.23 6.17
C GLU A 49 36.44 7.39 6.87
N TRP A 50 35.82 8.06 7.85
CA TRP A 50 36.44 9.23 8.50
C TRP A 50 37.10 8.85 9.83
N THR A 51 38.38 9.17 9.95
CA THR A 51 39.10 9.53 11.17
C THR A 51 39.50 11.00 11.05
N GLU A 52 39.58 11.77 12.15
CA GLU A 52 39.83 13.22 12.14
C GLU A 52 41.12 13.68 11.43
N GLU A 53 41.97 12.77 10.97
CA GLU A 53 43.13 13.07 10.15
C GLU A 53 43.07 12.26 8.84
N GLU A 54 43.03 13.01 7.73
CA GLU A 54 43.17 12.61 6.31
C GLU A 54 42.04 11.80 5.64
N ILE A 55 41.42 12.38 4.59
CA ILE A 55 40.87 11.59 3.47
C ILE A 55 41.08 12.31 2.12
N GLY A 56 41.87 11.65 1.27
CA GLY A 56 41.67 11.59 -0.17
C GLY A 56 40.80 10.39 -0.56
N VAL A 57 40.04 10.58 -1.63
CA VAL A 57 38.92 9.82 -2.22
C VAL A 57 39.20 8.33 -2.53
N ASP A 58 38.18 7.47 -2.45
CA ASP A 58 37.59 6.66 -3.56
C ASP A 58 37.03 5.27 -3.18
N GLY A 59 35.97 4.87 -3.90
CA GLY A 59 35.11 3.70 -3.69
C GLY A 59 35.72 2.30 -3.85
N ARG A 60 36.88 2.05 -3.25
CA ARG A 60 37.50 0.70 -3.10
C ARG A 60 37.15 -0.01 -1.79
N SER A 61 36.38 0.61 -0.89
CA SER A 61 36.11 0.08 0.45
C SER A 61 35.18 -1.14 0.52
N SER A 62 34.48 -1.50 -0.56
CA SER A 62 33.47 -2.57 -0.55
C SER A 62 34.05 -3.97 -0.26
N GLN A 63 35.29 -4.27 -0.69
CA GLN A 63 35.95 -5.54 -0.40
C GLN A 63 36.61 -5.58 0.98
N ALA A 64 37.21 -4.48 1.43
CA ALA A 64 37.86 -4.39 2.74
C ALA A 64 36.86 -4.30 3.91
N SER A 65 35.64 -3.82 3.65
CA SER A 65 34.56 -3.77 4.64
C SER A 65 33.72 -5.04 4.72
N ALA A 66 33.86 -5.97 3.77
CA ALA A 66 33.08 -7.20 3.73
C ALA A 66 33.38 -8.15 4.91
N LYS A 67 34.51 -7.99 5.59
CA LYS A 67 34.91 -8.84 6.72
C LYS A 67 34.12 -8.58 8.01
N TYR A 68 33.58 -7.37 8.18
CA TYR A 68 32.96 -6.93 9.44
C TYR A 68 31.53 -7.46 9.58
N ALA A 69 31.13 -7.86 10.79
CA ALA A 69 29.79 -8.37 11.06
C ALA A 69 28.69 -7.34 10.71
N LEU A 70 28.96 -6.06 10.97
CA LEU A 70 28.04 -4.94 10.81
C LEU A 70 28.74 -3.77 10.10
N ILE A 71 28.03 -3.14 9.17
CA ILE A 71 28.38 -1.79 8.66
C ILE A 71 27.38 -0.80 9.25
N VAL A 72 27.89 0.16 10.01
CA VAL A 72 27.12 1.19 10.69
C VAL A 72 27.31 2.50 9.92
N ARG A 73 26.22 3.12 9.50
CA ARG A 73 26.23 4.36 8.71
C ARG A 73 25.72 5.50 9.57
N ARG A 74 26.51 6.56 9.73
CA ARG A 74 26.11 7.77 10.47
C ARG A 74 26.06 8.97 9.53
N GLU A 75 25.00 9.75 9.64
CA GLU A 75 24.77 10.94 8.83
C GLU A 75 24.76 12.19 9.71
N LYS A 76 25.29 13.29 9.18
CA LYS A 76 25.30 14.57 9.86
C LYS A 76 23.90 15.20 9.79
N GLU A 77 23.23 15.29 10.93
CA GLU A 77 21.94 15.98 11.03
C GLU A 77 22.19 17.45 11.35
N HIS A 78 21.60 18.35 10.55
CA HIS A 78 21.71 19.79 10.79
C HIS A 78 20.64 20.18 11.81
N GLY A 79 21.04 20.43 13.05
CA GLY A 79 20.18 21.04 14.06
C GLY A 79 19.88 22.51 13.73
N GLU A 80 18.87 23.09 14.38
CA GLU A 80 18.57 24.53 14.31
C GLU A 80 19.64 25.40 14.97
N ILE A 81 20.44 24.81 15.86
CA ILE A 81 21.60 25.40 16.52
C ILE A 81 22.83 24.73 15.91
N ASP A 82 23.88 25.51 15.64
CA ASP A 82 25.10 25.19 14.86
C ASP A 82 25.94 23.98 15.37
N GLU A 83 25.40 23.17 16.27
CA GLU A 83 25.93 21.87 16.69
C GLU A 83 25.31 20.75 15.85
N SER A 84 25.99 20.43 14.76
CA SER A 84 25.66 19.26 13.98
C SER A 84 26.04 17.97 14.72
N VAL A 85 25.05 17.13 15.01
CA VAL A 85 25.26 15.83 15.65
C VAL A 85 25.27 14.74 14.57
N LEU A 86 26.19 13.77 14.70
CA LEU A 86 26.20 12.56 13.87
C LEU A 86 25.11 11.61 14.37
N SER A 87 23.99 11.51 13.64
CA SER A 87 22.92 10.57 13.95
C SER A 87 23.10 9.26 13.20
N LEU A 88 22.67 8.15 13.81
CA LEU A 88 22.71 6.86 13.17
C LEU A 88 21.70 6.82 12.02
N HIS A 89 22.15 6.55 10.79
CA HIS A 89 21.30 6.54 9.59
C HIS A 89 20.85 5.11 9.23
N SER A 90 21.78 4.16 9.13
CA SER A 90 21.44 2.77 8.79
C SER A 90 22.46 1.75 9.29
N ILE A 91 22.03 0.50 9.45
CA ILE A 91 22.88 -0.64 9.79
C ILE A 91 22.72 -1.70 8.70
N THR A 92 23.83 -2.17 8.13
CA THR A 92 23.84 -3.35 7.25
C THR A 92 24.39 -4.55 7.99
N VAL A 93 23.58 -5.61 8.09
CA VAL A 93 23.95 -6.87 8.70
C VAL A 93 24.60 -7.78 7.66
N GLN A 94 25.91 -8.03 7.83
CA GLN A 94 26.68 -8.91 6.95
C GLN A 94 26.84 -10.30 7.57
N SER A 95 26.93 -10.40 8.89
CA SER A 95 27.17 -11.66 9.60
C SER A 95 26.10 -12.72 9.33
N PRO A 96 26.49 -13.93 8.86
CA PRO A 96 25.58 -15.07 8.71
C PRO A 96 24.95 -15.52 10.03
N LEU A 97 25.71 -15.46 11.13
CA LEU A 97 25.24 -15.81 12.48
C LEU A 97 24.09 -14.89 12.92
N LEU A 98 24.25 -13.58 12.74
CA LEU A 98 23.18 -12.62 13.00
C LEU A 98 21.96 -12.87 12.12
N LYS A 99 22.14 -13.16 10.84
CA LYS A 99 21.01 -13.46 9.94
C LYS A 99 20.23 -14.70 10.38
N LYS A 100 20.91 -15.71 10.93
CA LYS A 100 20.29 -16.92 11.50
C LYS A 100 19.45 -16.57 12.75
N ILE A 101 19.95 -15.71 13.63
CA ILE A 101 19.24 -15.26 14.85
C ILE A 101 18.06 -14.33 14.50
N LEU A 102 18.25 -13.39 13.57
CA LEU A 102 17.21 -12.47 13.13
C LEU A 102 16.12 -13.14 12.26
N GLY A 103 16.39 -14.35 11.75
CA GLY A 103 15.45 -15.19 11.01
C GLY A 103 14.12 -15.39 11.76
N PRO A 104 14.16 -16.00 12.95
CA PRO A 104 13.01 -16.13 13.85
C PRO A 104 12.39 -14.79 14.27
N VAL A 105 13.20 -13.79 14.63
CA VAL A 105 12.73 -12.48 15.13
C VAL A 105 11.80 -11.78 14.14
N PHE A 106 12.19 -11.77 12.86
CA PHE A 106 11.41 -11.11 11.81
C PHE A 106 10.51 -12.08 11.01
N LYS A 107 10.22 -13.26 11.56
CA LYS A 107 9.37 -14.25 10.89
C LYS A 107 7.96 -13.67 10.68
N GLY A 108 7.56 -13.53 9.41
CA GLY A 108 6.25 -12.99 9.05
C GLY A 108 6.16 -11.47 9.00
N TYR A 109 7.25 -10.75 9.31
CA TYR A 109 7.30 -9.30 9.14
C TYR A 109 7.41 -8.94 7.66
N LYS A 110 6.49 -8.10 7.16
CA LYS A 110 6.43 -7.73 5.75
C LYS A 110 7.58 -6.78 5.38
N GLY A 111 8.22 -7.03 4.24
CA GLY A 111 9.33 -6.22 3.74
C GLY A 111 10.71 -6.63 4.24
N ILE A 112 10.82 -7.48 5.27
CA ILE A 112 12.10 -8.02 5.74
C ILE A 112 12.28 -9.46 5.28
N LYS A 113 13.43 -9.74 4.66
CA LYS A 113 13.88 -11.10 4.36
C LYS A 113 15.30 -11.28 4.91
N PRO A 114 15.47 -11.96 6.06
CA PRO A 114 16.75 -12.08 6.75
C PRO A 114 17.86 -12.74 5.89
N ASN A 115 17.46 -13.61 4.97
CA ASN A 115 18.37 -14.33 4.07
C ASN A 115 18.90 -13.48 2.89
N LEU A 116 18.58 -12.19 2.83
CA LEU A 116 19.12 -11.32 1.78
C LEU A 116 20.63 -11.12 1.95
N LYS A 117 21.34 -11.03 0.81
CA LYS A 117 22.77 -10.71 0.80
C LYS A 117 23.04 -9.37 1.48
N LYS A 118 22.22 -8.36 1.14
CA LYS A 118 22.20 -7.04 1.77
C LYS A 118 20.95 -6.92 2.66
N LEU A 119 21.11 -7.15 3.96
CA LEU A 119 20.08 -6.87 4.96
C LEU A 119 20.40 -5.51 5.59
N GLU A 120 19.61 -4.49 5.30
CA GLU A 120 19.82 -3.12 5.76
C GLU A 120 18.59 -2.64 6.52
N PHE A 121 18.82 -2.02 7.67
CA PHE A 121 17.81 -1.38 8.51
C PHE A 121 18.11 0.11 8.61
N HIS A 122 17.08 0.95 8.61
CA HIS A 122 17.21 2.40 8.62
C HIS A 122 16.66 2.97 9.93
N ALA A 123 17.26 4.06 10.40
CA ALA A 123 16.71 4.82 11.52
C ALA A 123 15.27 5.30 11.22
N PRO A 124 14.37 5.30 12.20
CA PRO A 124 14.59 5.02 13.62
C PRO A 124 14.44 3.53 13.99
N PHE A 125 14.79 2.60 13.10
CA PHE A 125 14.80 1.15 13.35
C PHE A 125 13.44 0.60 13.82
N ARG A 126 12.38 1.05 13.15
CA ARG A 126 10.97 0.78 13.48
C ARG A 126 10.70 -0.72 13.65
N GLU A 127 11.38 -1.53 12.86
CA GLU A 127 11.19 -2.97 12.84
C GLU A 127 11.64 -3.62 14.14
N PHE A 128 12.72 -3.13 14.74
CA PHE A 128 13.18 -3.57 16.07
C PHE A 128 12.29 -3.04 17.19
N PHE A 129 11.67 -1.87 17.02
CA PHE A 129 10.68 -1.36 17.97
C PHE A 129 9.46 -2.29 18.05
N TYR A 130 8.91 -2.72 16.91
CA TYR A 130 7.73 -3.60 16.89
C TYR A 130 8.03 -5.06 17.27
N ARG A 131 9.28 -5.50 17.11
CA ARG A 131 9.74 -6.87 17.45
C ARG A 131 10.70 -6.85 18.64
N TRP A 132 10.52 -5.91 19.55
CA TRP A 132 11.46 -5.69 20.65
C TRP A 132 11.54 -6.89 21.59
N ASP A 133 10.40 -7.49 21.92
CA ASP A 133 10.32 -8.63 22.81
C ASP A 133 10.95 -9.86 22.15
N GLU A 134 10.63 -10.13 20.89
CA GLU A 134 11.24 -11.23 20.13
C GLU A 134 12.75 -11.01 19.94
N PHE A 135 13.18 -9.78 19.70
CA PHE A 135 14.59 -9.42 19.59
C PHE A 135 15.33 -9.69 20.89
N THR A 136 14.78 -9.28 22.03
CA THR A 136 15.38 -9.47 23.37
C THR A 136 15.39 -10.95 23.79
N GLN A 137 14.34 -11.70 23.45
CA GLN A 137 14.28 -13.14 23.74
C GLN A 137 15.26 -13.95 22.88
N ALA A 138 15.56 -13.49 21.66
CA ALA A 138 16.50 -14.14 20.75
C ALA A 138 17.98 -13.97 21.13
N ASP A 139 18.27 -13.39 22.30
CA ASP A 139 19.62 -13.28 22.82
C ASP A 139 20.20 -14.68 23.11
N PRO A 140 21.26 -15.12 22.38
CA PRO A 140 21.85 -16.44 22.56
C PRO A 140 22.41 -16.68 23.96
N ARG A 141 22.66 -15.62 24.74
CA ARG A 141 23.12 -15.71 26.14
C ARG A 141 22.05 -16.27 27.08
N ASN A 142 20.77 -16.29 26.66
CA ASN A 142 19.67 -16.83 27.47
C ASN A 142 19.67 -18.38 27.49
N ASP A 143 20.11 -19.02 26.40
CA ASP A 143 20.04 -20.48 26.24
C ASP A 143 21.35 -21.18 26.66
N SER A 144 22.50 -20.53 26.55
CA SER A 144 23.78 -21.05 27.02
C SER A 144 24.70 -19.95 27.56
N ALA A 145 25.39 -20.23 28.67
CA ALA A 145 26.33 -19.30 29.31
C ALA A 145 27.72 -19.27 28.64
N ASP A 146 27.93 -20.05 27.58
CA ASP A 146 29.19 -20.09 26.85
C ASP A 146 29.30 -18.90 25.91
N SER A 147 30.42 -18.19 25.99
CA SER A 147 30.74 -17.02 25.15
C SER A 147 31.01 -17.43 23.70
N SER A 148 29.98 -17.90 23.00
CA SER A 148 30.04 -18.28 21.59
C SER A 148 30.26 -17.06 20.70
N GLU A 149 30.81 -17.28 19.49
CA GLU A 149 30.94 -16.23 18.48
C GLU A 149 29.57 -15.60 18.14
N GLU A 150 28.48 -16.38 18.21
CA GLU A 150 27.11 -15.88 18.06
C GLU A 150 26.77 -14.82 19.13
N CYS A 151 27.19 -15.01 20.39
CA CYS A 151 27.00 -14.03 21.47
C CYS A 151 27.76 -12.73 21.23
N SER A 152 29.01 -12.81 20.77
CA SER A 152 29.82 -11.62 20.47
C SER A 152 29.21 -10.81 19.32
N HIS A 153 28.77 -11.47 18.26
CA HIS A 153 28.13 -10.81 17.13
C HIS A 153 26.78 -10.20 17.51
N TYR A 154 25.95 -10.92 18.27
CA TYR A 154 24.67 -10.41 18.76
C TYR A 154 24.86 -9.21 19.67
N LYS A 155 25.83 -9.25 20.58
CA LYS A 155 26.14 -8.14 21.48
C LYS A 155 26.44 -6.84 20.72
N LEU A 156 27.20 -6.88 19.62
CA LEU A 156 27.47 -5.69 18.81
C LEU A 156 26.19 -5.05 18.26
N LEU A 157 25.29 -5.87 17.71
CA LEU A 157 24.02 -5.37 17.19
C LEU A 157 23.12 -4.87 18.32
N ALA A 158 23.04 -5.64 19.42
CA ALA A 158 22.24 -5.32 20.59
C ALA A 158 22.69 -4.02 21.23
N ASP A 159 23.99 -3.78 21.42
CA ASP A 159 24.49 -2.54 22.03
C ASP A 159 24.07 -1.30 21.21
N ILE A 160 24.14 -1.38 19.88
CA ILE A 160 23.71 -0.29 18.98
C ILE A 160 22.19 -0.10 19.02
N ILE A 161 21.43 -1.19 18.86
CA ILE A 161 19.97 -1.14 18.81
C ILE A 161 19.37 -0.76 20.17
N HIS A 162 19.94 -1.24 21.29
CA HIS A 162 19.53 -0.85 22.64
C HIS A 162 19.77 0.63 22.90
N ALA A 163 20.92 1.18 22.51
CA ALA A 163 21.21 2.60 22.70
C ALA A 163 20.19 3.50 22.00
N GLU A 164 19.72 3.10 20.81
CA GLU A 164 18.77 3.89 20.01
C GLU A 164 17.31 3.63 20.37
N ILE A 165 16.90 2.37 20.49
CA ILE A 165 15.48 2.01 20.56
C ILE A 165 14.95 1.98 21.98
N LYS A 166 15.77 1.58 22.97
CA LYS A 166 15.30 1.44 24.36
C LYS A 166 14.71 2.75 24.92
N PRO A 167 15.37 3.92 24.79
CA PRO A 167 14.80 5.18 25.29
C PRO A 167 13.47 5.53 24.58
N ARG A 168 13.36 5.22 23.29
CA ARG A 168 12.14 5.46 22.50
C ARG A 168 11.00 4.53 22.94
N ILE A 169 11.30 3.28 23.29
CA ILE A 169 10.32 2.34 23.84
C ILE A 169 9.83 2.82 25.20
N GLU A 170 10.73 3.25 26.09
CA GLU A 170 10.37 3.76 27.41
C GLU A 170 9.47 5.00 27.29
N GLN A 171 9.83 5.96 26.42
CA GLN A 171 9.01 7.15 26.18
C GLN A 171 7.67 6.81 25.52
N ALA A 172 7.64 5.92 24.53
CA ALA A 172 6.40 5.49 23.91
C ALA A 172 5.50 4.77 24.91
N SER A 173 6.06 3.90 25.76
CA SER A 173 5.31 3.20 26.80
C SER A 173 4.71 4.17 27.81
N ASP A 174 5.45 5.18 28.25
CA ASP A 174 4.94 6.23 29.13
C ASP A 174 3.74 6.97 28.51
N LEU A 175 3.86 7.39 27.25
CA LEU A 175 2.76 8.04 26.51
C LEU A 175 1.52 7.14 26.42
N LEU A 176 1.71 5.89 26.01
CA LEU A 176 0.64 4.90 25.86
C LEU A 176 -0.05 4.59 27.19
N ASN A 177 0.70 4.46 28.28
CA ASN A 177 0.16 4.21 29.62
C ASN A 177 -0.74 5.36 30.12
N ASN A 178 -0.46 6.58 29.67
CA ASN A 178 -1.27 7.77 29.96
C ASN A 178 -2.40 8.00 28.92
N GLY A 179 -2.55 7.14 27.91
CA GLY A 179 -3.59 7.24 26.88
C GLY A 179 -3.42 8.40 25.89
N VAL A 180 -2.21 8.98 25.84
CA VAL A 180 -1.87 10.12 24.99
C VAL A 180 -0.72 9.77 24.05
N ILE A 181 -0.47 10.60 23.04
CA ILE A 181 0.66 10.44 22.13
C ILE A 181 1.16 11.82 21.67
N SER A 182 2.45 11.98 21.45
CA SER A 182 3.02 13.15 20.77
C SER A 182 3.19 12.88 19.28
N PHE A 183 3.24 13.93 18.46
CA PHE A 183 3.31 13.77 17.00
C PHE A 183 4.52 12.94 16.54
N ASP A 184 5.69 13.13 17.17
CA ASP A 184 6.94 12.40 16.88
C ASP A 184 6.87 10.89 17.19
N TYR A 185 5.93 10.50 18.06
CA TYR A 185 5.73 9.11 18.47
C TYR A 185 4.51 8.45 17.83
N VAL A 186 3.74 9.15 17.00
CA VAL A 186 2.56 8.60 16.30
C VAL A 186 2.87 7.29 15.59
N TRP A 187 4.05 7.19 14.99
CA TRP A 187 4.44 5.99 14.28
C TRP A 187 4.45 4.73 15.12
N THR A 188 4.68 4.82 16.43
CA THR A 188 4.73 3.66 17.34
C THR A 188 3.39 2.91 17.43
N LEU A 189 2.28 3.57 17.06
CA LEU A 189 0.95 2.99 17.05
C LEU A 189 0.71 2.05 15.84
N PHE A 190 1.42 2.29 14.74
CA PHE A 190 1.08 1.80 13.39
C PHE A 190 2.09 0.77 12.87
N GLU A 191 2.11 -0.40 13.51
CA GLU A 191 2.81 -1.58 12.96
C GLU A 191 2.23 -1.92 11.56
N PRO A 192 3.07 -2.30 10.57
CA PRO A 192 2.59 -2.73 9.26
C PRO A 192 1.57 -3.87 9.33
N ASP A 193 0.67 -3.93 8.34
CA ASP A 193 -0.38 -4.97 8.18
C ASP A 193 -1.43 -5.04 9.31
N ILE A 194 -1.46 -4.09 10.26
CA ILE A 194 -2.57 -3.97 11.22
C ILE A 194 -3.83 -3.39 10.57
N GLU A 195 -4.97 -3.58 11.23
CA GLU A 195 -6.21 -2.88 10.89
C GLU A 195 -6.22 -1.50 11.52
N VAL A 196 -6.61 -0.48 10.74
CA VAL A 196 -6.79 0.89 11.19
C VAL A 196 -8.23 1.31 11.01
N TYR A 197 -8.70 2.16 11.91
CA TYR A 197 -10.05 2.71 11.97
C TYR A 197 -10.02 4.21 11.75
N THR A 198 -10.98 4.71 10.98
CA THR A 198 -11.27 6.13 10.81
C THR A 198 -12.72 6.30 10.33
N THR A 199 -13.22 7.54 10.35
CA THR A 199 -14.52 7.88 9.77
C THR A 199 -14.33 8.65 8.46
N VAL A 200 -14.91 8.16 7.37
CA VAL A 200 -14.90 8.84 6.07
C VAL A 200 -16.30 9.35 5.77
N GLU A 201 -16.47 10.67 5.61
CA GLU A 201 -17.77 11.32 5.42
C GLU A 201 -18.81 10.92 6.49
N GLY A 202 -18.37 10.74 7.74
CA GLY A 202 -19.23 10.35 8.87
C GLY A 202 -19.58 8.85 8.93
N ARG A 203 -18.98 8.01 8.07
CA ARG A 203 -19.15 6.55 8.09
C ARG A 203 -17.90 5.86 8.60
N ASP A 204 -18.10 4.88 9.46
CA ASP A 204 -17.02 4.03 9.96
C ASP A 204 -16.38 3.27 8.80
N ARG A 205 -15.04 3.21 8.84
CA ARG A 205 -14.23 2.50 7.86
C ARG A 205 -13.10 1.78 8.56
N LEU A 206 -12.88 0.53 8.14
CA LEU A 206 -11.68 -0.21 8.44
C LEU A 206 -10.83 -0.32 7.18
N PHE A 207 -9.51 -0.19 7.38
CA PHE A 207 -8.52 -0.37 6.34
C PHE A 207 -7.43 -1.31 6.84
N ARG A 208 -6.71 -1.94 5.91
CA ARG A 208 -5.50 -2.70 6.22
C ARG A 208 -4.29 -1.83 5.90
N LEU A 209 -3.44 -1.54 6.90
CA LEU A 209 -2.28 -0.69 6.71
C LEU A 209 -1.23 -1.38 5.82
N SER A 210 -0.81 -0.71 4.73
CA SER A 210 0.26 -1.19 3.85
C SER A 210 1.63 -0.66 4.30
N SER A 211 1.72 0.65 4.54
CA SER A 211 2.94 1.35 4.97
C SER A 211 2.59 2.70 5.60
N SER A 212 3.52 3.28 6.36
CA SER A 212 3.35 4.61 6.93
C SER A 212 4.69 5.32 7.16
N ASN A 213 4.70 6.63 7.00
CA ASN A 213 5.89 7.46 7.19
C ASN A 213 5.52 8.93 7.41
N TYR A 214 6.44 9.70 8.01
CA TYR A 214 6.35 11.15 7.95
C TYR A 214 6.69 11.61 6.53
N SER A 215 5.88 12.50 5.98
CA SER A 215 6.08 13.08 4.66
C SER A 215 5.66 14.54 4.65
N LYS A 216 6.35 15.35 3.84
CA LYS A 216 5.92 16.71 3.57
C LYS A 216 4.74 16.68 2.59
N THR A 217 3.66 17.34 2.94
CA THR A 217 2.54 17.61 2.04
C THR A 217 2.88 18.78 1.10
N PRO A 218 2.14 18.99 -0.01
CA PRO A 218 2.47 20.02 -1.01
C PRO A 218 2.49 21.46 -0.46
N ASP A 219 1.81 21.72 0.64
CA ASP A 219 1.80 22.97 1.40
C ASP A 219 3.02 23.15 2.32
N GLY A 220 3.90 22.14 2.41
CA GLY A 220 5.12 22.15 3.22
C GLY A 220 4.96 21.58 4.63
N THR A 221 3.73 21.27 5.06
CA THR A 221 3.44 20.69 6.37
C THR A 221 3.97 19.25 6.47
N VAL A 222 4.58 18.87 7.60
CA VAL A 222 4.97 17.46 7.82
C VAL A 222 3.78 16.73 8.44
N ALA A 223 3.20 15.79 7.69
CA ALA A 223 2.12 14.93 8.16
C ALA A 223 2.62 13.50 8.34
N TYR A 224 1.96 12.75 9.22
CA TYR A 224 2.13 11.30 9.27
C TYR A 224 1.17 10.66 8.28
N VAL A 225 1.72 10.09 7.23
CA VAL A 225 1.00 9.58 6.06
C VAL A 225 0.90 8.06 6.17
N LEU A 226 -0.32 7.54 6.10
CA LEU A 226 -0.63 6.12 6.14
C LEU A 226 -1.20 5.68 4.78
N CYS A 227 -0.48 4.80 4.08
CA CYS A 227 -1.00 4.11 2.90
C CYS A 227 -1.75 2.87 3.37
N ALA A 228 -3.05 2.82 3.11
CA ALA A 228 -3.91 1.73 3.56
C ALA A 228 -4.74 1.19 2.40
N ARG A 229 -5.02 -0.12 2.44
CA ARG A 229 -5.81 -0.80 1.41
C ARG A 229 -7.19 -1.19 1.92
N PHE A 230 -8.15 -1.17 1.01
CA PHE A 230 -9.54 -1.57 1.24
C PHE A 230 -10.10 -2.28 0.01
N ILE A 231 -11.28 -2.88 0.12
CA ILE A 231 -11.90 -3.63 -0.97
C ILE A 231 -12.88 -2.76 -1.74
N ASP A 232 -12.74 -2.80 -3.06
CA ASP A 232 -13.62 -2.13 -4.01
C ASP A 232 -13.93 -3.07 -5.19
N THR A 233 -14.76 -2.61 -6.12
CA THR A 233 -15.14 -3.33 -7.34
C THR A 233 -14.90 -2.49 -8.58
N ASP A 234 -14.61 -3.16 -9.69
CA ASP A 234 -14.59 -2.63 -11.05
C ASP A 234 -15.93 -2.87 -11.79
N GLY A 235 -16.89 -3.51 -11.13
CA GLY A 235 -18.18 -3.95 -11.68
C GLY A 235 -18.24 -5.46 -11.94
N ASP A 236 -17.09 -6.11 -12.10
CA ASP A 236 -16.97 -7.53 -12.45
C ASP A 236 -16.28 -8.36 -11.39
N THR A 237 -15.29 -7.78 -10.75
CA THR A 237 -14.46 -8.42 -9.74
C THR A 237 -14.35 -7.51 -8.53
N PHE A 238 -14.01 -8.13 -7.41
CA PHE A 238 -13.60 -7.42 -6.20
C PHE A 238 -12.09 -7.52 -6.07
N GLY A 239 -11.48 -6.47 -5.55
CA GLY A 239 -10.04 -6.43 -5.32
C GLY A 239 -9.65 -5.33 -4.36
N TYR A 240 -8.37 -5.34 -3.97
CA TYR A 240 -7.82 -4.30 -3.12
C TYR A 240 -7.47 -3.07 -3.96
N THR A 241 -7.80 -1.91 -3.43
CA THR A 241 -7.27 -0.61 -3.87
C THR A 241 -6.66 0.10 -2.66
N GLU A 242 -5.86 1.13 -2.92
CA GLU A 242 -5.15 1.88 -1.88
C GLU A 242 -5.72 3.29 -1.73
N THR A 243 -5.57 3.82 -0.52
CA THR A 243 -5.84 5.20 -0.19
C THR A 243 -4.79 5.70 0.78
N THR A 244 -4.72 7.02 0.91
CA THR A 244 -3.82 7.69 1.83
C THR A 244 -4.65 8.36 2.91
N LEU A 245 -4.34 8.03 4.16
CA LEU A 245 -4.90 8.66 5.35
C LEU A 245 -3.80 9.50 6.01
N ASN A 246 -4.15 10.65 6.56
CA ASN A 246 -3.18 11.58 7.13
C ASN A 246 -3.53 11.91 8.57
N ILE A 247 -2.50 11.95 9.43
CA ILE A 247 -2.56 12.57 10.74
C ILE A 247 -1.74 13.86 10.64
N LEU A 248 -2.40 15.00 10.86
CA LEU A 248 -1.78 16.31 10.79
C LEU A 248 -0.89 16.55 12.02
N PRO A 249 0.15 17.41 11.92
CA PRO A 249 0.97 17.75 13.07
C PRO A 249 0.12 18.45 14.14
N PHE A 250 0.41 18.13 15.39
CA PHE A 250 -0.20 18.74 16.56
C PHE A 250 0.86 19.01 17.63
N GLU A 251 0.62 20.01 18.46
CA GLU A 251 1.55 20.41 19.51
C GLU A 251 1.41 19.52 20.76
N ASN A 252 2.53 19.31 21.44
CA ASN A 252 2.60 18.55 22.70
C ASN A 252 2.05 17.12 22.56
N VAL A 253 1.00 16.81 23.31
CA VAL A 253 0.37 15.48 23.36
C VAL A 253 -1.11 15.60 23.04
N LYS A 254 -1.64 14.57 22.38
CA LYS A 254 -3.05 14.43 22.01
C LYS A 254 -3.57 13.08 22.50
N PRO A 255 -4.79 12.99 23.05
CA PRO A 255 -5.41 11.70 23.36
C PRO A 255 -5.45 10.81 22.13
N ILE A 256 -5.09 9.53 22.28
CA ILE A 256 -4.97 8.63 21.13
C ILE A 256 -6.30 8.49 20.38
N LEU A 257 -7.42 8.50 21.09
CA LEU A 257 -8.76 8.38 20.51
C LEU A 257 -9.23 9.62 19.74
N GLU A 258 -8.54 10.75 19.88
CA GLU A 258 -8.84 11.99 19.12
C GLU A 258 -8.05 12.09 17.81
N LEU A 259 -7.16 11.13 17.52
CA LEU A 259 -6.47 11.08 16.24
C LEU A 259 -7.45 10.80 15.10
N GLU A 260 -7.15 11.36 13.93
CA GLU A 260 -7.93 11.21 12.71
C GLU A 260 -7.97 9.74 12.23
N VAL A 261 -6.91 8.99 12.56
CA VAL A 261 -6.76 7.56 12.30
C VAL A 261 -6.20 6.92 13.57
N ILE A 262 -6.76 5.78 13.97
CA ILE A 262 -6.27 4.99 15.09
C ILE A 262 -6.10 3.52 14.70
N PRO A 263 -5.22 2.75 15.35
CA PRO A 263 -5.26 1.29 15.27
C PRO A 263 -6.66 0.79 15.67
N ALA A 264 -7.24 -0.11 14.86
CA ALA A 264 -8.61 -0.58 15.06
C ALA A 264 -8.82 -1.19 16.46
N ARG A 265 -7.79 -1.84 17.02
CA ARG A 265 -7.78 -2.38 18.39
C ARG A 265 -8.08 -1.36 19.49
N LEU A 266 -7.88 -0.07 19.23
CA LEU A 266 -8.14 1.02 20.17
C LEU A 266 -9.53 1.65 19.94
N CYS A 267 -10.25 1.25 18.90
CA CYS A 267 -11.58 1.75 18.61
C CYS A 267 -12.58 1.28 19.69
N PRO A 268 -13.32 2.19 20.34
CA PRO A 268 -14.42 1.80 21.22
C PRO A 268 -15.48 1.01 20.45
N HIS A 269 -16.03 -0.06 21.06
CA HIS A 269 -17.06 -0.90 20.44
C HIS A 269 -16.66 -1.49 19.07
N LEU A 270 -15.38 -1.86 18.90
CA LEU A 270 -14.86 -2.40 17.64
C LEU A 270 -15.70 -3.56 17.08
N ASP A 271 -16.20 -4.45 17.94
CA ASP A 271 -17.00 -5.61 17.51
C ASP A 271 -18.33 -5.16 16.88
N GLU A 272 -19.04 -4.22 17.50
CA GLU A 272 -20.28 -3.64 16.94
C GLU A 272 -20.03 -2.90 15.63
N VAL A 273 -18.90 -2.18 15.54
CA VAL A 273 -18.45 -1.54 14.31
C VAL A 273 -18.20 -2.61 13.24
N LYS A 274 -17.44 -3.66 13.55
CA LYS A 274 -17.14 -4.75 12.62
C LYS A 274 -18.41 -5.44 12.12
N ASP A 275 -19.37 -5.73 12.98
CA ASP A 275 -20.64 -6.35 12.60
C ASP A 275 -21.42 -5.47 11.59
N ARG A 276 -21.50 -4.16 11.87
CA ARG A 276 -22.12 -3.18 10.95
C ARG A 276 -21.38 -3.14 9.62
N LEU A 277 -20.06 -3.13 9.63
CA LEU A 277 -19.23 -3.10 8.42
C LEU A 277 -19.37 -4.38 7.59
N VAL A 278 -19.44 -5.54 8.25
CA VAL A 278 -19.69 -6.83 7.58
C VAL A 278 -21.05 -6.80 6.90
N GLN A 279 -22.10 -6.35 7.59
CA GLN A 279 -23.44 -6.25 7.00
C GLN A 279 -23.46 -5.29 5.81
N ARG A 280 -22.80 -4.13 5.91
CA ARG A 280 -22.65 -3.21 4.78
C ARG A 280 -21.88 -3.83 3.62
N GLY A 281 -20.83 -4.60 3.89
CA GLY A 281 -20.05 -5.33 2.89
C GLY A 281 -20.89 -6.37 2.13
N ARG A 282 -21.84 -7.04 2.80
CA ARG A 282 -22.79 -7.95 2.14
C ARG A 282 -23.73 -7.20 1.19
N VAL A 283 -24.20 -6.01 1.59
CA VAL A 283 -25.00 -5.14 0.70
C VAL A 283 -24.15 -4.68 -0.48
N PHE A 284 -22.92 -4.23 -0.24
CA PHE A 284 -21.97 -3.85 -1.30
C PHE A 284 -21.81 -4.97 -2.35
N GLU A 285 -21.60 -6.21 -1.88
CA GLU A 285 -21.47 -7.37 -2.77
C GLU A 285 -22.75 -7.62 -3.58
N SER A 286 -23.92 -7.49 -2.96
CA SER A 286 -25.23 -7.66 -3.64
C SER A 286 -25.49 -6.61 -4.72
N LEU A 287 -24.85 -5.44 -4.62
CA LEU A 287 -24.96 -4.33 -5.57
C LEU A 287 -23.96 -4.45 -6.74
N LYS A 288 -23.22 -5.56 -6.83
CA LYS A 288 -22.41 -5.89 -8.00
C LYS A 288 -23.29 -6.03 -9.25
N GLY A 289 -22.81 -5.49 -10.38
CA GLY A 289 -23.56 -5.43 -11.63
C GLY A 289 -24.33 -4.12 -11.79
N ILE A 290 -25.50 -4.20 -12.44
CA ILE A 290 -26.30 -3.02 -12.80
C ILE A 290 -27.59 -3.03 -12.00
N HIS A 291 -27.83 -1.96 -11.23
CA HIS A 291 -29.00 -1.88 -10.36
C HIS A 291 -29.70 -0.54 -10.51
N HIS A 292 -31.01 -0.59 -10.76
CA HIS A 292 -31.86 0.59 -10.67
C HIS A 292 -32.37 0.73 -9.23
N ARG A 293 -32.06 1.86 -8.60
CA ARG A 293 -32.35 2.14 -7.18
C ARG A 293 -32.81 3.59 -6.98
N THR A 294 -33.24 3.88 -5.76
CA THR A 294 -33.57 5.22 -5.29
C THR A 294 -32.52 5.68 -4.28
N TYR A 295 -32.17 6.96 -4.29
CA TYR A 295 -31.20 7.56 -3.38
C TYR A 295 -31.75 8.82 -2.72
N SER A 296 -31.43 9.00 -1.44
CA SER A 296 -31.72 10.23 -0.68
C SER A 296 -30.56 10.61 0.21
N GLY A 297 -29.93 11.74 -0.08
CA GLY A 297 -28.83 12.28 0.70
C GLY A 297 -27.76 12.91 -0.17
N MET A 298 -26.58 13.06 0.43
CA MET A 298 -25.40 13.63 -0.21
C MET A 298 -24.66 12.56 -1.02
N TYR A 299 -24.21 12.89 -2.23
CA TYR A 299 -23.30 12.04 -3.01
C TYR A 299 -22.15 12.89 -3.56
N SER A 300 -20.99 12.25 -3.75
CA SER A 300 -19.76 12.90 -4.21
C SER A 300 -19.58 12.71 -5.72
N LEU A 301 -19.28 13.78 -6.45
CA LEU A 301 -19.09 13.75 -7.91
C LEU A 301 -17.76 13.10 -8.31
N SER A 302 -17.75 12.38 -9.43
CA SER A 302 -16.60 11.62 -9.93
C SER A 302 -15.43 12.48 -10.44
N SER A 303 -15.69 13.71 -10.84
CA SER A 303 -14.69 14.62 -11.38
C SER A 303 -15.08 16.07 -11.13
N THR A 304 -14.13 16.85 -10.64
CA THR A 304 -14.22 18.30 -10.63
C THR A 304 -12.94 18.85 -11.27
N ALA A 305 -13.07 19.92 -12.04
CA ALA A 305 -11.94 20.56 -12.71
C ALA A 305 -10.85 21.05 -11.72
N SER A 306 -11.19 21.18 -10.43
CA SER A 306 -10.31 21.61 -9.36
C SER A 306 -9.73 20.47 -8.51
N GLY A 307 -10.10 19.20 -8.76
CA GLY A 307 -9.70 18.06 -7.93
C GLY A 307 -10.36 17.99 -6.54
N ILE A 308 -11.20 18.96 -6.18
CA ILE A 308 -11.95 18.99 -4.92
C ILE A 308 -13.28 18.23 -5.10
N PRO A 309 -13.59 17.18 -4.32
CA PRO A 309 -14.86 16.48 -4.42
C PRO A 309 -16.03 17.45 -4.24
N LYS A 310 -16.84 17.64 -5.28
CA LYS A 310 -18.06 18.44 -5.18
C LYS A 310 -19.20 17.53 -4.80
N GLN A 311 -19.92 17.88 -3.74
CA GLN A 311 -21.06 17.12 -3.27
C GLN A 311 -22.38 17.67 -3.82
N ARG A 312 -23.38 16.79 -3.94
CA ARG A 312 -24.74 17.12 -4.36
C ARG A 312 -25.73 16.47 -3.41
N HIS A 313 -26.80 17.16 -3.09
CA HIS A 313 -27.93 16.61 -2.35
C HIS A 313 -29.07 16.26 -3.30
N VAL A 314 -29.65 15.07 -3.13
CA VAL A 314 -30.89 14.66 -3.81
C VAL A 314 -31.85 14.00 -2.83
N THR A 315 -33.14 14.01 -3.14
CA THR A 315 -34.18 13.44 -2.27
C THR A 315 -35.11 12.57 -3.11
N ASN A 316 -35.17 11.28 -2.77
CA ASN A 316 -35.97 10.25 -3.45
C ASN A 316 -35.75 10.18 -4.97
N GLU A 317 -34.50 10.35 -5.41
CA GLU A 317 -34.15 10.38 -6.83
C GLU A 317 -33.68 9.03 -7.35
N ARG A 318 -33.90 8.80 -8.65
CA ARG A 318 -33.48 7.57 -9.30
C ARG A 318 -31.98 7.58 -9.62
N ILE A 319 -31.33 6.47 -9.30
CA ILE A 319 -29.93 6.22 -9.63
C ILE A 319 -29.77 4.88 -10.34
N ILE A 320 -28.79 4.79 -11.22
CA ILE A 320 -28.31 3.53 -11.79
C ILE A 320 -26.93 3.26 -11.19
N ILE A 321 -26.81 2.19 -10.41
CA ILE A 321 -25.52 1.69 -9.94
C ILE A 321 -24.95 0.88 -11.09
N ASP A 322 -23.79 1.32 -11.61
CA ASP A 322 -23.08 0.66 -12.70
C ASP A 322 -21.61 1.07 -12.61
N CYS A 323 -20.84 0.28 -11.88
CA CYS A 323 -19.44 0.55 -11.62
C CYS A 323 -18.59 0.47 -12.89
N ARG A 324 -18.86 -0.50 -13.77
CA ARG A 324 -18.10 -0.70 -14.99
C ARG A 324 -18.24 0.50 -15.92
N THR A 325 -19.48 0.93 -16.16
CA THR A 325 -19.75 2.08 -17.01
C THR A 325 -19.27 3.37 -16.37
N PHE A 326 -19.37 3.52 -15.04
CA PHE A 326 -18.76 4.65 -14.33
C PHE A 326 -17.26 4.75 -14.63
N LEU A 327 -16.51 3.66 -14.45
CA LEU A 327 -15.05 3.65 -14.64
C LEU A 327 -14.68 3.94 -16.10
N TRP A 328 -15.46 3.44 -17.04
CA TRP A 328 -15.28 3.73 -18.46
C TRP A 328 -15.34 5.23 -18.78
N PHE A 329 -16.32 5.94 -18.24
CA PHE A 329 -16.46 7.39 -18.46
C PHE A 329 -15.53 8.23 -17.58
N ASN A 330 -15.06 7.69 -16.45
CA ASN A 330 -14.25 8.40 -15.46
C ASN A 330 -12.86 7.78 -15.30
N CYS A 331 -12.28 7.30 -16.41
CA CYS A 331 -11.06 6.47 -16.48
C CYS A 331 -9.79 7.10 -15.83
N SER A 332 -9.87 8.33 -15.33
CA SER A 332 -8.84 9.00 -14.53
C SER A 332 -8.94 8.75 -13.02
N THR A 333 -9.96 8.05 -12.52
CA THR A 333 -10.28 8.03 -11.07
C THR A 333 -9.79 6.80 -10.30
N SER A 334 -9.37 5.72 -10.95
CA SER A 334 -8.89 4.53 -10.23
C SER A 334 -7.92 3.69 -11.05
N GLY A 335 -6.80 3.29 -10.43
CA GLY A 335 -5.91 2.25 -10.97
C GLY A 335 -6.55 0.86 -10.93
N PRO A 336 -5.92 -0.16 -11.55
CA PRO A 336 -6.44 -1.52 -11.55
C PRO A 336 -6.47 -2.09 -10.12
N LEU A 337 -7.54 -2.82 -9.79
CA LEU A 337 -7.68 -3.49 -8.51
C LEU A 337 -6.65 -4.61 -8.36
N GLN A 338 -6.02 -4.71 -7.20
CA GLN A 338 -5.16 -5.84 -6.87
C GLN A 338 -6.03 -7.07 -6.55
N PRO A 339 -5.68 -8.27 -7.06
CA PRO A 339 -6.44 -9.48 -6.77
C PRO A 339 -6.52 -9.79 -5.26
N LEU A 340 -7.67 -10.28 -4.80
CA LEU A 340 -7.86 -10.68 -3.39
C LEU A 340 -6.91 -11.82 -2.96
N GLU A 341 -6.44 -12.61 -3.93
CA GLU A 341 -5.50 -13.72 -3.74
C GLU A 341 -4.15 -13.45 -4.40
N ALA A 342 -3.66 -12.21 -4.38
CA ALA A 342 -2.31 -11.94 -4.84
C ALA A 342 -1.30 -12.83 -4.06
N PRO A 343 -0.36 -13.53 -4.74
CA PRO A 343 0.78 -14.14 -4.08
C PRO A 343 1.49 -13.09 -3.22
N LYS A 344 2.05 -13.47 -2.07
CA LYS A 344 2.67 -12.60 -1.03
C LYS A 344 3.92 -11.79 -1.48
N SER A 345 4.03 -11.44 -2.76
CA SER A 345 5.15 -10.79 -3.40
C SER A 345 4.70 -9.99 -4.63
N PHE A 346 3.92 -8.93 -4.43
CA PHE A 346 3.85 -7.84 -5.41
C PHE A 346 3.99 -6.51 -4.68
N THR A 347 5.20 -5.99 -4.66
CA THR A 347 5.49 -4.58 -4.38
C THR A 347 5.42 -3.84 -5.72
N PHE A 348 4.39 -3.03 -5.93
CA PHE A 348 4.46 -2.03 -6.99
C PHE A 348 5.40 -0.92 -6.52
N ARG A 349 6.38 -0.54 -7.34
CA ARG A 349 7.25 0.60 -7.04
C ARG A 349 6.45 1.87 -7.28
N SER A 350 6.18 2.63 -6.22
CA SER A 350 5.41 3.89 -6.24
C SER A 350 6.15 5.07 -6.88
N ASN A 351 6.90 4.88 -7.96
CA ASN A 351 7.77 5.94 -8.48
C ASN A 351 7.34 6.59 -9.81
N ASP A 352 6.16 6.25 -10.35
CA ASP A 352 5.67 6.83 -11.62
C ASP A 352 4.29 7.49 -11.48
N LEU A 353 4.07 8.29 -10.44
CA LEU A 353 3.01 9.29 -10.44
C LEU A 353 3.60 10.66 -10.10
N TYR A 354 3.14 11.66 -10.85
CA TYR A 354 3.57 13.05 -10.89
C TYR A 354 4.80 13.34 -11.76
N HIS A 355 4.63 13.14 -13.08
CA HIS A 355 5.13 14.16 -13.99
C HIS A 355 3.95 14.82 -14.70
N ASP A 356 3.68 16.03 -14.25
CA ASP A 356 2.82 17.02 -14.88
C ASP A 356 3.23 17.25 -16.35
N LYS A 357 2.44 16.69 -17.27
CA LYS A 357 2.37 17.08 -18.69
C LYS A 357 0.95 16.86 -19.19
N LEU A 358 0.03 17.77 -18.84
CA LEU A 358 -1.21 17.96 -19.60
C LEU A 358 -1.43 19.45 -19.85
N VAL A 359 -0.57 20.01 -20.69
CA VAL A 359 -0.93 21.16 -21.54
C VAL A 359 -0.91 20.63 -22.98
N ASP A 360 -1.96 20.94 -23.72
CA ASP A 360 -2.29 20.47 -25.08
C ASP A 360 -2.80 19.04 -25.24
N SER A 361 -4.12 18.86 -25.09
CA SER A 361 -4.97 18.11 -26.03
C SER A 361 -6.46 18.23 -25.63
N LEU A 362 -7.02 19.43 -25.79
CA LEU A 362 -8.47 19.72 -25.67
C LEU A 362 -9.22 19.60 -27.02
N ALA A 363 -8.68 18.86 -27.98
CA ALA A 363 -9.37 18.61 -29.25
C ALA A 363 -9.49 17.11 -29.51
N HIS A 364 -10.75 16.63 -29.55
CA HIS A 364 -11.17 15.33 -30.06
C HIS A 364 -10.63 14.08 -29.34
N ARG A 365 -11.15 13.79 -28.15
CA ARG A 365 -11.01 12.44 -27.57
C ARG A 365 -12.15 11.56 -28.12
N SER A 366 -11.83 10.73 -29.12
CA SER A 366 -12.72 9.67 -29.59
C SER A 366 -13.11 8.77 -28.41
N LEU A 367 -14.40 8.53 -28.22
CA LEU A 367 -14.90 7.56 -27.25
C LEU A 367 -14.25 6.19 -27.56
N PRO A 368 -13.66 5.50 -26.57
CA PRO A 368 -13.25 4.11 -26.77
C PRO A 368 -14.47 3.24 -27.14
N ALA A 369 -14.24 2.12 -27.85
CA ALA A 369 -15.30 1.27 -28.40
C ALA A 369 -16.28 0.74 -27.34
N LYS A 370 -17.59 0.76 -27.64
CA LYS A 370 -18.74 0.49 -26.75
C LYS A 370 -18.49 -0.53 -25.62
N PRO A 371 -18.96 -0.25 -24.37
CA PRO A 371 -18.85 -1.18 -23.23
C PRO A 371 -19.68 -2.48 -23.37
N TYR A 372 -20.54 -2.57 -24.38
CA TYR A 372 -21.40 -3.73 -24.67
C TYR A 372 -21.17 -4.29 -26.09
N ALA A 373 -19.93 -4.37 -26.55
CA ALA A 373 -19.61 -5.15 -27.75
C ALA A 373 -19.59 -6.65 -27.40
N THR A 374 -20.74 -7.29 -27.68
CA THR A 374 -21.01 -8.72 -27.98
C THR A 374 -19.97 -9.75 -27.53
N ILE A 375 -20.45 -10.74 -26.75
CA ILE A 375 -19.84 -12.08 -26.62
C ILE A 375 -19.58 -12.62 -28.03
N VAL A 376 -18.36 -12.45 -28.54
CA VAL A 376 -17.88 -13.25 -29.65
C VAL A 376 -17.37 -14.53 -29.01
N SER A 377 -18.15 -15.60 -29.16
CA SER A 377 -17.70 -16.96 -28.89
C SER A 377 -16.42 -17.24 -29.68
N SER A 378 -15.27 -16.98 -29.06
CA SER A 378 -14.03 -17.63 -29.44
C SER A 378 -14.11 -19.06 -28.89
N ASN A 379 -14.32 -20.02 -29.79
CA ASN A 379 -14.08 -21.42 -29.51
C ASN A 379 -12.60 -21.58 -29.09
N GLY A 380 -12.38 -21.56 -27.79
CA GLY A 380 -11.11 -21.76 -27.13
C GLY A 380 -11.42 -22.31 -25.74
N SER A 381 -11.44 -23.64 -25.64
CA SER A 381 -11.66 -24.41 -24.42
C SER A 381 -10.76 -23.95 -23.28
N GLN A 382 -11.28 -23.09 -22.42
CA GLN A 382 -11.03 -23.11 -20.98
C GLN A 382 -12.35 -22.72 -20.29
N ASN A 383 -13.07 -23.72 -19.79
CA ASN A 383 -14.09 -23.52 -18.77
C ASN A 383 -13.38 -22.97 -17.52
N SER A 384 -13.13 -21.67 -17.49
CA SER A 384 -13.01 -20.98 -16.21
C SER A 384 -14.42 -20.93 -15.65
N ASN A 385 -14.70 -21.84 -14.72
CA ASN A 385 -15.76 -21.60 -13.75
C ASN A 385 -15.51 -20.18 -13.23
N ILE A 386 -16.36 -19.23 -13.63
CA ILE A 386 -16.43 -17.91 -13.00
C ILE A 386 -16.91 -18.22 -11.58
N SER A 387 -15.98 -18.56 -10.70
CA SER A 387 -16.30 -18.74 -9.30
C SER A 387 -16.73 -17.36 -8.84
N ASN A 388 -18.02 -17.18 -8.61
CA ASN A 388 -18.55 -16.14 -7.75
C ASN A 388 -17.92 -16.37 -6.37
N LYS A 389 -16.68 -15.89 -6.21
CA LYS A 389 -15.92 -16.05 -5.00
C LYS A 389 -16.48 -15.03 -4.03
N VAL A 390 -17.31 -15.54 -3.14
CA VAL A 390 -17.92 -14.78 -2.04
C VAL A 390 -16.80 -14.24 -1.16
N LEU A 391 -16.90 -12.97 -0.77
CA LEU A 391 -15.93 -12.36 0.15
C LEU A 391 -15.99 -13.04 1.53
N SER A 392 -14.85 -13.12 2.22
CA SER A 392 -14.82 -13.56 3.62
C SER A 392 -15.34 -12.47 4.57
N GLU A 393 -15.69 -12.81 5.81
CA GLU A 393 -16.14 -11.82 6.81
C GLU A 393 -15.12 -10.71 7.06
N SER A 394 -13.84 -11.08 7.19
CA SER A 394 -12.74 -10.12 7.29
C SER A 394 -12.61 -9.22 6.06
N GLN A 395 -13.02 -9.68 4.87
CA GLN A 395 -13.02 -8.89 3.64
C GLN A 395 -14.24 -7.96 3.59
N TYR A 396 -15.43 -8.43 3.98
CA TYR A 396 -16.63 -7.57 4.04
C TYR A 396 -16.41 -6.33 4.92
N ALA A 397 -15.73 -6.49 6.06
CA ALA A 397 -15.42 -5.36 6.95
C ALA A 397 -14.51 -4.29 6.30
N LEU A 398 -13.73 -4.66 5.27
CA LEU A 398 -12.83 -3.76 4.54
C LEU A 398 -13.48 -3.17 3.27
N CYS A 399 -14.73 -3.49 2.96
CA CYS A 399 -15.40 -2.94 1.78
C CYS A 399 -15.60 -1.43 1.88
N THR A 400 -15.53 -0.77 0.73
CA THR A 400 -15.93 0.63 0.58
C THR A 400 -17.36 0.88 1.08
N ASN A 401 -17.63 2.09 1.59
CA ASN A 401 -18.95 2.53 2.01
C ASN A 401 -19.77 3.13 0.86
N VAL A 402 -19.19 3.29 -0.33
CA VAL A 402 -19.83 3.93 -1.49
C VAL A 402 -19.86 3.02 -2.71
N VAL A 403 -20.87 3.20 -3.56
CA VAL A 403 -20.98 2.57 -4.88
C VAL A 403 -20.95 3.61 -5.99
N LYS A 404 -20.43 3.19 -7.13
CA LYS A 404 -20.28 4.03 -8.32
C LYS A 404 -21.55 3.94 -9.17
N GLY A 405 -22.12 5.09 -9.52
CA GLY A 405 -23.37 5.13 -10.28
C GLY A 405 -23.67 6.46 -10.95
N PHE A 406 -24.83 6.54 -11.60
CA PHE A 406 -25.32 7.70 -12.32
C PHE A 406 -26.64 8.19 -11.73
N CYS A 407 -26.73 9.47 -11.40
CA CYS A 407 -27.98 10.08 -10.96
C CYS A 407 -28.80 10.54 -12.16
N LEU A 408 -30.01 10.02 -12.32
CA LEU A 408 -30.85 10.31 -13.50
C LEU A 408 -31.38 11.75 -13.50
N LYS A 409 -31.57 12.36 -12.34
CA LYS A 409 -32.05 13.75 -12.22
C LYS A 409 -30.98 14.75 -12.63
N THR A 410 -29.79 14.65 -12.04
CA THR A 410 -28.69 15.59 -12.28
C THR A 410 -27.92 15.26 -13.55
N LYS A 411 -28.06 14.03 -14.06
CA LYS A 411 -27.32 13.49 -15.20
C LYS A 411 -25.81 13.48 -14.97
N GLU A 412 -25.40 13.23 -13.73
CA GLU A 412 -24.00 13.22 -13.30
C GLU A 412 -23.62 11.83 -12.74
N TRP A 413 -22.37 11.43 -12.97
CA TRP A 413 -21.74 10.27 -12.33
C TRP A 413 -21.29 10.64 -10.91
N GLY A 414 -21.44 9.72 -9.97
CA GLY A 414 -21.06 9.95 -8.57
C GLY A 414 -20.86 8.68 -7.75
N LEU A 415 -20.38 8.91 -6.53
CA LEU A 415 -20.20 7.94 -5.46
C LEU A 415 -21.35 8.10 -4.47
N PHE A 416 -22.15 7.04 -4.31
CA PHE A 416 -23.36 7.02 -3.50
C PHE A 416 -23.12 6.17 -2.25
N ASP A 417 -23.48 6.70 -1.08
CA ASP A 417 -23.41 5.97 0.19
C ASP A 417 -24.38 4.78 0.17
N ILE A 418 -23.84 3.58 0.41
CA ILE A 418 -24.61 2.33 0.38
C ILE A 418 -25.79 2.37 1.36
N GLU A 419 -25.61 3.00 2.52
CA GLU A 419 -26.63 3.03 3.58
C GLU A 419 -27.82 3.94 3.22
N LEU A 420 -27.69 4.77 2.18
CA LEU A 420 -28.73 5.70 1.73
C LEU A 420 -29.48 5.22 0.46
N ILE A 421 -29.14 4.01 -0.02
CA ILE A 421 -29.75 3.38 -1.20
C ILE A 421 -31.00 2.59 -0.78
N LYS A 422 -32.07 2.75 -1.55
CA LYS A 422 -33.35 2.05 -1.35
C LYS A 422 -33.85 1.47 -2.65
N ASP A 423 -34.73 0.48 -2.53
CA ASP A 423 -35.42 -0.04 -3.70
C ASP A 423 -36.33 1.01 -4.34
N VAL A 424 -36.58 0.80 -5.62
CA VAL A 424 -37.48 1.65 -6.37
C VAL A 424 -38.91 1.38 -5.94
N LEU A 425 -39.53 2.37 -5.30
CA LEU A 425 -40.98 2.42 -5.12
C LEU A 425 -41.62 2.78 -6.47
N TRP A 426 -42.22 1.79 -7.12
CA TRP A 426 -43.00 1.98 -8.34
C TRP A 426 -44.44 2.35 -7.98
N SER A 427 -44.98 3.37 -8.65
CA SER A 427 -46.40 3.71 -8.50
C SER A 427 -47.24 2.75 -9.34
N SER A 428 -48.17 2.05 -8.70
CA SER A 428 -49.15 1.19 -9.38
C SER A 428 -50.12 1.99 -10.26
N THR A 429 -50.30 3.28 -9.97
CA THR A 429 -51.20 4.18 -10.71
C THR A 429 -50.49 5.01 -11.77
N ALA A 430 -49.19 4.76 -12.02
CA ALA A 430 -48.40 5.55 -12.98
C ALA A 430 -49.00 5.53 -14.40
N PHE A 431 -49.51 4.37 -14.82
CA PHE A 431 -50.14 4.22 -16.14
C PHE A 431 -51.49 4.95 -16.24
N ASP A 432 -52.24 4.99 -15.14
CA ASP A 432 -53.53 5.68 -15.08
C ASP A 432 -53.35 7.21 -15.16
N GLN A 433 -52.29 7.73 -14.54
CA GLN A 433 -51.95 9.16 -14.55
C GLN A 433 -51.32 9.64 -15.86
N LEU A 434 -50.89 8.72 -16.73
CA LEU A 434 -50.29 9.06 -18.02
C LEU A 434 -51.32 9.80 -18.90
N VAL A 435 -51.02 11.00 -19.37
CA VAL A 435 -51.94 11.75 -20.24
C VAL A 435 -51.82 11.23 -21.68
N LEU A 436 -52.53 10.14 -21.96
CA LEU A 436 -52.68 9.55 -23.30
C LEU A 436 -54.15 9.25 -23.58
N PRO A 437 -54.60 9.33 -24.84
CA PRO A 437 -55.95 8.93 -25.20
C PRO A 437 -56.20 7.47 -24.82
N HIS A 438 -57.43 7.18 -24.37
CA HIS A 438 -57.79 5.88 -23.80
C HIS A 438 -57.48 4.69 -24.73
N ASP A 439 -57.71 4.85 -26.03
CA ASP A 439 -57.46 3.79 -27.02
C ASP A 439 -55.97 3.42 -27.12
N TYR A 440 -55.08 4.41 -27.03
CA TYR A 440 -53.62 4.17 -27.04
C TYR A 440 -53.17 3.47 -25.76
N LYS A 441 -53.70 3.86 -24.59
CA LYS A 441 -53.42 3.15 -23.34
C LYS A 441 -53.83 1.69 -23.43
N ARG A 442 -55.01 1.40 -23.99
CA ARG A 442 -55.50 0.03 -24.16
C ARG A 442 -54.59 -0.79 -25.08
N ILE A 443 -54.11 -0.20 -26.18
CA ILE A 443 -53.18 -0.87 -27.10
C ILE A 443 -51.85 -1.18 -26.41
N ILE A 444 -51.27 -0.22 -25.69
CA ILE A 444 -50.00 -0.42 -24.97
C ILE A 444 -50.16 -1.50 -23.90
N GLN A 445 -51.23 -1.46 -23.11
CA GLN A 445 -51.50 -2.45 -22.07
C GLN A 445 -51.74 -3.84 -22.66
N ALA A 446 -52.49 -3.94 -23.76
CA ALA A 446 -52.70 -5.21 -24.47
C ALA A 446 -51.39 -5.75 -25.08
N PHE A 447 -50.56 -4.88 -25.66
CA PHE A 447 -49.27 -5.25 -26.24
C PHE A 447 -48.28 -5.75 -25.18
N VAL A 448 -48.09 -4.98 -24.11
CA VAL A 448 -47.21 -5.36 -22.99
C VAL A 448 -47.75 -6.60 -22.30
N GLY A 449 -49.06 -6.67 -22.06
CA GLY A 449 -49.73 -7.84 -21.49
C GLY A 449 -49.49 -9.11 -22.32
N ALA A 450 -49.69 -9.03 -23.64
CA ALA A 450 -49.44 -10.13 -24.57
C ALA A 450 -47.97 -10.56 -24.57
N GLN A 451 -47.03 -9.61 -24.48
CA GLN A 451 -45.60 -9.91 -24.46
C GLN A 451 -45.13 -10.49 -23.12
N MET A 452 -45.74 -10.08 -22.00
CA MET A 452 -45.50 -10.68 -20.68
C MET A 452 -46.12 -12.07 -20.55
N SER A 453 -47.29 -12.32 -21.15
CA SER A 453 -47.93 -13.63 -21.19
C SER A 453 -47.33 -14.58 -22.25
N GLY A 454 -46.62 -14.03 -23.23
CA GLY A 454 -46.07 -14.77 -24.38
C GLY A 454 -44.73 -15.47 -24.13
N LEU A 455 -44.23 -15.48 -22.90
CA LEU A 455 -42.97 -16.13 -22.54
C LEU A 455 -43.08 -17.66 -22.34
N ASP A 456 -44.29 -18.26 -22.35
CA ASP A 456 -44.45 -19.71 -22.13
C ASP A 456 -45.22 -20.51 -23.20
N ASN A 457 -45.72 -19.89 -24.28
CA ASN A 457 -46.11 -20.59 -25.51
C ASN A 457 -46.67 -19.58 -26.52
N PHE A 458 -45.83 -19.08 -27.42
CA PHE A 458 -46.29 -18.49 -28.66
C PHE A 458 -46.23 -19.57 -29.74
N ASP A 459 -47.30 -20.37 -29.83
CA ASP A 459 -47.53 -21.27 -30.96
C ASP A 459 -48.27 -20.51 -32.07
N ASP A 460 -47.91 -20.86 -33.29
CA ASP A 460 -48.15 -20.18 -34.56
C ASP A 460 -49.64 -19.82 -34.79
N VAL A 461 -49.97 -18.51 -34.76
CA VAL A 461 -51.35 -17.99 -34.93
C VAL A 461 -51.81 -17.99 -36.41
N ILE A 462 -51.11 -18.71 -37.30
CA ILE A 462 -51.57 -18.91 -38.68
C ILE A 462 -51.49 -20.38 -39.04
N LYS A 463 -52.66 -21.02 -39.10
CA LYS A 463 -52.85 -22.38 -39.60
C LYS A 463 -52.42 -22.44 -41.08
N GLY A 464 -51.17 -22.83 -41.34
CA GLY A 464 -50.69 -23.13 -42.70
C GLY A 464 -49.29 -22.63 -43.09
N LYS A 465 -48.51 -21.98 -42.22
CA LYS A 465 -47.16 -21.52 -42.61
C LYS A 465 -46.08 -22.47 -42.08
N GLY A 466 -45.81 -23.51 -42.85
CA GLY A 466 -44.85 -24.55 -42.51
C GLY A 466 -43.42 -24.05 -42.28
N ASN A 467 -42.81 -24.61 -41.23
CA ASN A 467 -41.37 -24.75 -41.03
C ASN A 467 -40.67 -25.15 -42.33
N ALA A 468 -39.95 -24.21 -42.95
CA ALA A 468 -38.95 -24.52 -43.96
C ALA A 468 -37.58 -24.12 -43.43
N SER A 469 -36.98 -25.02 -42.62
CA SER A 469 -35.54 -25.36 -42.65
C SER A 469 -35.17 -26.25 -41.45
N LYS A 470 -35.52 -27.53 -41.54
CA LYS A 470 -34.71 -28.62 -40.97
C LYS A 470 -34.69 -29.79 -41.94
N MET A 471 -33.66 -29.81 -42.77
CA MET A 471 -33.09 -30.98 -43.43
C MET A 471 -31.59 -30.65 -43.55
N LYS A 472 -30.63 -31.47 -43.16
CA LYS A 472 -30.63 -32.80 -42.55
C LYS A 472 -29.26 -32.93 -41.88
#